data_AF-A0A094YKM9-F1
#
_entry.id   AF-A0A094YKM9-F1
#
_cell.length_a   1.000
_cell.length_b   1.000
_cell.length_c   1.000
_cell.angle_alpha   90.00
_cell.angle_beta   90.00
_cell.angle_gamma   90.00
#
_symmetry.space_group_name_H-M   'P 1'
#
loop_
_entity.id
_entity.type
_entity.pdbx_description
1 polymer ?
#
loop_
_entity_poly.entity_id
_entity_poly.type
_entity_poly.pdbx_seq_one_letter_code
_entity_poly.pdbx_strand_id
1 'polypeptide(L)'
;MEKTFLEKLFCHDLPGKLHREDGIDYLPEDHGPFYICTNSARYVVSLVGGLVVGFPEGENLSSHKEFVDGHDFALVRGRYLVDIWGHFYAGVLKHSVVDLLCPDHVRQILPFYGNMSAWKVLVEKENTQDSLHLATQYWRPFFLTDFSPSVRKHLSLSLKSSLFMQSGKSRSSPVVRKAR
;
A
#
# COMPACT_ATOMS: atom_id res chain seq x y z
N MET A 1 -16.32 -8.74 9.41
CA MET A 1 -16.43 -8.22 8.04
C MET A 1 -15.73 -9.21 7.15
N GLU A 2 -16.53 -9.89 6.36
CA GLU A 2 -16.10 -10.90 5.40
C GLU A 2 -15.80 -10.21 4.06
N LYS A 3 -14.95 -10.83 3.24
CA LYS A 3 -14.62 -10.37 1.87
C LYS A 3 -15.87 -10.00 1.06
N THR A 4 -16.94 -10.79 1.23
CA THR A 4 -18.25 -10.59 0.61
C THR A 4 -18.90 -9.24 0.91
N PHE A 5 -18.66 -8.65 2.09
CA PHE A 5 -19.15 -7.31 2.42
C PHE A 5 -18.41 -6.24 1.61
N LEU A 6 -17.08 -6.30 1.57
CA LEU A 6 -16.27 -5.34 0.82
C LEU A 6 -16.51 -5.47 -0.69
N GLU A 7 -16.63 -6.69 -1.21
CA GLU A 7 -16.97 -6.92 -2.61
C GLU A 7 -18.35 -6.37 -2.95
N LYS A 8 -19.36 -6.57 -2.09
CA LYS A 8 -20.68 -5.95 -2.31
C LYS A 8 -20.62 -4.43 -2.33
N LEU A 9 -19.73 -3.85 -1.53
CA LEU A 9 -19.62 -2.40 -1.41
C LEU A 9 -18.80 -1.75 -2.54
N PHE A 10 -17.82 -2.47 -3.11
CA PHE A 10 -16.85 -1.87 -4.04
C PHE A 10 -16.65 -2.61 -5.38
N CYS A 11 -17.24 -3.79 -5.60
CA CYS A 11 -16.95 -4.61 -6.79
C CYS A 11 -17.80 -4.28 -8.02
N HIS A 12 -18.98 -3.67 -7.84
CA HIS A 12 -19.90 -3.39 -8.94
C HIS A 12 -20.05 -1.89 -9.19
N ASP A 13 -20.17 -1.12 -8.12
CA ASP A 13 -20.32 0.33 -8.17
C ASP A 13 -19.45 0.99 -7.10
N LEU A 14 -19.10 2.25 -7.34
CA LEU A 14 -18.64 3.14 -6.28
C LEU A 14 -19.80 3.37 -5.31
N PRO A 15 -19.61 3.21 -3.98
CA PRO A 15 -20.64 3.58 -3.04
C PRO A 15 -20.87 5.09 -3.15
N GLY A 16 -22.13 5.50 -3.30
CA GLY A 16 -22.51 6.90 -3.51
C GLY A 16 -22.37 7.35 -4.97
N LYS A 17 -22.95 8.52 -5.28
CA LYS A 17 -22.83 9.12 -6.61
C LYS A 17 -21.66 10.08 -6.62
N LEU A 18 -20.78 9.93 -7.61
CA LEU A 18 -19.81 10.96 -7.93
C LEU A 18 -20.56 12.26 -8.27
N HIS A 19 -20.05 13.37 -7.74
CA HIS A 19 -20.49 14.70 -8.14
C HIS A 19 -19.56 15.23 -9.21
N ARG A 20 -20.07 15.94 -10.22
CA ARG A 20 -19.25 16.48 -11.30
C ARG A 20 -19.30 18.00 -11.30
N GLU A 21 -18.14 18.63 -11.22
CA GLU A 21 -17.95 20.08 -11.24
C GLU A 21 -16.76 20.40 -12.15
N ASP A 22 -16.93 21.36 -13.08
CA ASP A 22 -15.90 21.76 -14.06
C ASP A 22 -15.23 20.60 -14.82
N GLY A 23 -16.01 19.54 -15.09
CA GLY A 23 -15.54 18.36 -15.79
C GLY A 23 -14.77 17.35 -14.93
N ILE A 24 -14.53 17.66 -13.65
CA ILE A 24 -13.86 16.83 -12.65
C ILE A 24 -14.90 16.06 -11.85
N ASP A 25 -14.67 14.76 -11.67
CA ASP A 25 -15.49 13.94 -10.78
C ASP A 25 -14.96 13.98 -9.35
N TYR A 26 -15.86 14.15 -8.39
CA TYR A 26 -15.60 14.27 -6.96
C TYR A 26 -16.23 13.11 -6.20
N LEU A 27 -15.49 12.62 -5.21
CA LEU A 27 -15.99 11.61 -4.27
C LEU A 27 -17.06 12.23 -3.34
N PRO A 28 -18.02 11.43 -2.85
CA PRO A 28 -19.05 11.91 -1.91
C PRO A 28 -18.47 12.54 -0.65
N GLU A 29 -19.29 13.31 0.06
CA GLU A 29 -18.97 13.85 1.40
C GLU A 29 -17.63 14.64 1.44
N ASP A 30 -17.37 15.41 0.38
CA ASP A 30 -16.22 16.32 0.28
C ASP A 30 -14.84 15.64 0.40
N HIS A 31 -14.75 14.34 0.07
CA HIS A 31 -13.47 13.62 0.05
C HIS A 31 -12.52 14.08 -1.07
N GLY A 32 -12.99 14.98 -1.95
CA GLY A 32 -12.20 15.67 -2.96
C GLY A 32 -12.23 15.01 -4.35
N PRO A 33 -11.39 15.50 -5.28
CA PRO A 33 -11.36 14.99 -6.64
C PRO A 33 -11.00 13.51 -6.71
N PHE A 34 -11.73 12.76 -7.54
CA PHE A 34 -11.58 11.32 -7.68
C PHE A 34 -10.27 10.93 -8.37
N TYR A 35 -9.72 11.78 -9.24
CA TYR A 35 -8.45 11.50 -9.92
C TYR A 35 -7.24 11.44 -8.98
N ILE A 36 -7.38 11.82 -7.71
CA ILE A 36 -6.34 11.76 -6.68
C ILE A 36 -6.50 10.45 -5.89
N CYS A 37 -5.53 9.53 -6.00
CA CYS A 37 -5.58 8.22 -5.36
C CYS A 37 -5.71 8.30 -3.82
N THR A 38 -5.03 9.25 -3.18
CA THR A 38 -5.15 9.47 -1.72
C THR A 38 -6.58 9.75 -1.28
N ASN A 39 -7.35 10.51 -2.06
CA ASN A 39 -8.75 10.82 -1.75
C ASN A 39 -9.62 9.57 -1.80
N SER A 40 -9.37 8.71 -2.79
CA SER A 40 -10.04 7.42 -2.93
C SER A 40 -9.75 6.49 -1.75
N ALA A 41 -8.48 6.40 -1.33
CA ALA A 41 -8.10 5.61 -0.16
C ALA A 41 -8.75 6.14 1.12
N ARG A 42 -8.79 7.46 1.31
CA ARG A 42 -9.47 8.11 2.45
C ARG A 42 -10.97 7.83 2.46
N TYR A 43 -11.61 7.90 1.30
CA TYR A 43 -13.04 7.60 1.17
C TYR A 43 -13.36 6.15 1.55
N VAL A 44 -12.55 5.18 1.11
CA VAL A 44 -12.74 3.79 1.55
C VAL A 44 -12.58 3.67 3.07
N VAL A 45 -11.52 4.26 3.63
CA VAL A 45 -11.27 4.22 5.09
C VAL A 45 -12.36 4.93 5.88
N SER A 46 -12.99 5.98 5.36
CA SER A 46 -14.09 6.67 6.05
C SER A 46 -15.33 5.78 6.16
N LEU A 47 -15.62 4.96 5.14
CA LEU A 47 -16.76 4.05 5.11
C LEU A 47 -16.58 2.79 5.96
N VAL A 48 -15.41 2.16 5.92
CA VAL A 48 -15.21 0.81 6.51
C VAL A 48 -14.11 0.73 7.57
N GLY A 49 -13.41 1.84 7.83
CA GLY A 49 -12.21 1.89 8.67
C GLY A 49 -10.98 1.29 7.97
N GLY A 50 -9.85 1.28 8.67
CA GLY A 50 -8.58 0.77 8.15
C GLY A 50 -7.49 1.84 8.09
N LEU A 51 -6.53 1.63 7.20
CA LEU A 51 -5.34 2.47 7.05
C LEU A 51 -5.25 2.98 5.61
N VAL A 52 -4.82 4.23 5.44
CA VAL A 52 -4.33 4.70 4.14
C VAL A 52 -2.87 4.29 4.04
N VAL A 53 -2.56 3.50 3.02
CA VAL A 53 -1.24 2.94 2.77
C VAL A 53 -0.81 3.38 1.38
N GLY A 54 0.47 3.68 1.20
CA GLY A 54 1.02 3.97 -0.11
C GLY A 54 2.48 3.61 -0.21
N PHE A 55 3.04 3.83 -1.39
CA PHE A 55 4.47 3.75 -1.63
C PHE A 55 4.91 4.93 -2.49
N PRO A 56 6.05 5.55 -2.21
CA PRO A 56 6.54 6.68 -3.01
C PRO A 56 7.17 6.21 -4.32
N GLU A 57 7.25 7.14 -5.27
CA GLU A 57 8.05 7.02 -6.50
C GLU A 57 9.45 6.46 -6.21
N GLY A 58 9.90 5.50 -7.02
CA GLY A 58 11.26 4.97 -6.98
C GLY A 58 11.61 3.98 -5.86
N GLU A 59 10.81 3.89 -4.79
CA GLU A 59 10.96 2.83 -3.78
C GLU A 59 10.27 1.51 -4.19
N ASN A 60 9.44 1.58 -5.23
CA ASN A 60 8.69 0.44 -5.71
C ASN A 60 8.74 0.34 -7.24
N LEU A 61 9.24 -0.78 -7.75
CA LEU A 61 9.37 -1.04 -9.19
C LEU A 61 8.04 -1.51 -9.77
N SER A 62 6.99 -0.70 -9.64
CA SER A 62 5.76 -0.94 -10.38
C SER A 62 6.07 -0.96 -11.87
N SER A 63 5.59 -1.97 -12.58
CA SER A 63 5.72 -2.04 -14.03
C SER A 63 4.62 -1.27 -14.76
N HIS A 64 3.66 -0.70 -14.03
CA HIS A 64 2.50 -0.01 -14.59
C HIS A 64 2.63 1.51 -14.50
N LYS A 65 2.53 2.17 -15.67
CA LYS A 65 2.72 3.62 -15.84
C LYS A 65 1.89 4.49 -14.89
N GLU A 66 0.63 4.11 -14.66
CA GLU A 66 -0.29 4.83 -13.78
C GLU A 66 0.12 4.81 -12.29
N PHE A 67 1.10 3.97 -11.91
CA PHE A 67 1.54 3.75 -10.53
C PHE A 67 3.05 4.08 -10.37
N VAL A 68 3.69 4.61 -11.42
CA VAL A 68 5.15 4.86 -11.44
C VAL A 68 5.55 5.92 -10.41
N ASP A 69 4.71 6.94 -10.23
CA ASP A 69 4.97 8.06 -9.32
C ASP A 69 4.58 7.73 -7.86
N GLY A 70 4.25 6.47 -7.60
CA GLY A 70 3.66 6.01 -6.34
C GLY A 70 2.16 5.84 -6.44
N HIS A 71 1.57 5.26 -5.38
CA HIS A 71 0.12 5.07 -5.31
C HIS A 71 -0.36 4.86 -3.88
N ASP A 72 -1.54 5.41 -3.58
CA ASP A 72 -2.21 5.32 -2.29
C ASP A 72 -3.48 4.48 -2.41
N PHE A 73 -3.69 3.60 -1.43
CA PHE A 73 -4.82 2.67 -1.36
C PHE A 73 -5.22 2.43 0.10
N ALA A 74 -6.39 1.81 0.30
CA ALA A 74 -6.85 1.46 1.63
C ALA A 74 -6.44 0.03 1.99
N LEU A 75 -5.95 -0.15 3.22
CA LEU A 75 -5.73 -1.45 3.82
C LEU A 75 -6.74 -1.67 4.94
N VAL A 76 -7.65 -2.62 4.72
CA VAL A 76 -8.74 -2.91 5.63
C VAL A 76 -8.40 -4.18 6.42
N ARG A 77 -8.38 -4.07 7.76
CA ARG A 77 -8.15 -5.17 8.71
C ARG A 77 -6.82 -5.91 8.52
N GLY A 78 -5.81 -5.23 7.97
CA GLY A 78 -4.50 -5.83 7.70
C GLY A 78 -4.51 -6.94 6.63
N ARG A 79 -5.61 -7.11 5.89
CA ARG A 79 -5.80 -8.24 4.95
C ARG A 79 -6.26 -7.82 3.57
N TYR A 80 -7.19 -6.88 3.48
CA TYR A 80 -7.78 -6.51 2.20
C TYR A 80 -7.16 -5.21 1.71
N LEU A 81 -6.52 -5.27 0.55
CA LEU A 81 -6.20 -4.08 -0.21
C LEU A 81 -7.46 -3.65 -0.96
N VAL A 82 -7.84 -2.40 -0.81
CA VAL A 82 -8.99 -1.82 -1.50
C VAL A 82 -8.53 -0.60 -2.28
N ASP A 83 -8.67 -0.66 -3.60
CA ASP A 83 -8.31 0.40 -4.53
C ASP A 83 -9.41 0.63 -5.56
N ILE A 84 -10.27 1.57 -5.22
CA ILE A 84 -11.34 2.03 -6.10
C ILE A 84 -10.82 2.97 -7.21
N TRP A 85 -9.67 3.61 -7.01
CA TRP A 85 -9.06 4.47 -8.02
C TRP A 85 -8.50 3.62 -9.17
N GLY A 86 -7.67 2.62 -8.84
CA GLY A 86 -7.07 1.72 -9.83
C GLY A 86 -8.11 0.92 -10.60
N HIS A 87 -9.26 0.63 -9.98
CA HIS A 87 -10.36 -0.08 -10.62
C HIS A 87 -11.27 0.83 -11.46
N PHE A 88 -11.85 1.88 -10.87
CA PHE A 88 -12.89 2.67 -11.53
C PHE A 88 -12.35 3.91 -12.25
N TYR A 89 -11.27 4.53 -11.78
CA TYR A 89 -10.70 5.74 -12.41
C TYR A 89 -9.66 5.36 -13.46
N ALA A 90 -8.59 4.67 -13.06
CA ALA A 90 -7.50 4.28 -13.96
C ALA A 90 -7.87 3.08 -14.84
N GLY A 91 -8.83 2.25 -14.42
CA GLY A 91 -9.29 1.09 -15.20
C GLY A 91 -8.23 -0.01 -15.38
N VAL A 92 -7.17 0.00 -14.57
CA VAL A 92 -6.04 -0.94 -14.71
C VAL A 92 -6.20 -2.18 -13.85
N LEU A 93 -6.99 -2.10 -12.77
CA LEU A 93 -7.27 -3.23 -11.90
C LEU A 93 -8.57 -3.92 -12.30
N LYS A 94 -8.53 -5.25 -12.34
CA LYS A 94 -9.73 -6.06 -12.57
C LYS A 94 -10.72 -6.01 -11.40
N HIS A 95 -10.20 -5.89 -10.18
CA HIS A 95 -10.99 -5.89 -8.95
C HIS A 95 -10.50 -4.77 -8.04
N SER A 96 -11.44 -4.04 -7.45
CA SER A 96 -11.15 -3.02 -6.44
C SER A 96 -10.78 -3.62 -5.09
N VAL A 97 -11.20 -4.85 -4.77
CA VAL A 97 -10.92 -5.53 -3.50
C VAL A 97 -10.03 -6.74 -3.72
N VAL A 98 -8.90 -6.77 -3.03
CA VAL A 98 -7.86 -7.79 -3.18
C VAL A 98 -7.54 -8.40 -1.83
N ASP A 99 -7.68 -9.73 -1.73
CA ASP A 99 -7.37 -10.47 -0.51
C ASP A 99 -5.88 -10.84 -0.48
N LEU A 100 -5.11 -10.22 0.42
CA LEU A 100 -3.67 -10.45 0.53
C LEU A 100 -3.32 -11.83 1.10
N LEU A 101 -4.28 -12.58 1.62
CA LEU A 101 -4.09 -13.99 2.01
C LEU A 101 -4.36 -14.96 0.86
N CYS A 102 -4.83 -14.47 -0.30
CA CYS A 102 -5.03 -15.28 -1.50
C CYS A 102 -3.82 -15.15 -2.44
N PRO A 103 -3.01 -16.21 -2.66
CA PRO A 103 -1.79 -16.11 -3.48
C PRO A 103 -2.04 -15.71 -4.93
N ASP A 104 -3.18 -16.06 -5.52
CA ASP A 104 -3.54 -15.64 -6.88
C ASP A 104 -3.81 -14.15 -6.97
N HIS A 105 -4.52 -13.59 -5.97
CA HIS A 105 -4.77 -12.16 -5.86
C HIS A 105 -3.46 -11.38 -5.71
N VAL A 106 -2.57 -11.85 -4.81
CA VAL A 106 -1.24 -11.25 -4.60
C VAL A 106 -0.42 -11.26 -5.89
N ARG A 107 -0.38 -12.39 -6.61
CA ARG A 107 0.33 -12.48 -7.90
C ARG A 107 -0.19 -11.50 -8.95
N GLN A 108 -1.49 -11.21 -8.96
CA GLN A 108 -2.10 -10.28 -9.91
C GLN A 108 -1.78 -8.81 -9.60
N ILE A 109 -1.67 -8.44 -8.33
CA ILE A 109 -1.40 -7.04 -7.95
C ILE A 109 0.08 -6.68 -7.88
N LEU A 110 0.97 -7.67 -7.74
CA LEU A 110 2.41 -7.43 -7.62
C LEU A 110 3.01 -6.56 -8.73
N PRO A 111 2.60 -6.66 -10.02
CA PRO A 111 3.08 -5.77 -11.07
C PRO A 111 2.70 -4.28 -10.88
N PHE A 112 1.63 -3.99 -10.14
CA PHE A 112 1.11 -2.63 -9.94
C PHE A 112 1.60 -2.01 -8.63
N TYR A 113 1.63 -2.81 -7.56
CA TYR A 113 1.94 -2.36 -6.20
C TYR A 113 3.31 -2.82 -5.71
N GLY A 114 4.07 -3.51 -6.56
CA GLY A 114 5.38 -4.07 -6.28
C GLY A 114 5.54 -4.69 -4.89
N ASN A 115 6.68 -4.43 -4.23
CA ASN A 115 7.02 -5.11 -2.99
C ASN A 115 6.28 -4.49 -1.79
N MET A 116 5.47 -5.29 -1.09
CA MET A 116 4.69 -4.83 0.07
C MET A 116 5.56 -4.35 1.24
N SER A 117 6.84 -4.75 1.31
CA SER A 117 7.76 -4.21 2.32
C SER A 117 8.14 -2.74 2.11
N ALA A 118 7.87 -2.18 0.93
CA ALA A 118 8.03 -0.75 0.64
C ALA A 118 6.77 0.07 1.00
N TRP A 119 5.67 -0.59 1.37
CA TRP A 119 4.42 0.09 1.71
C TRP A 119 4.53 0.81 3.07
N LYS A 120 4.04 2.04 3.12
CA LYS A 120 4.07 2.93 4.28
C LYS A 120 2.66 3.33 4.65
N VAL A 121 2.37 3.35 5.95
CA VAL A 121 1.11 3.90 6.48
C VAL A 121 1.22 5.42 6.43
N LEU A 122 0.24 6.07 5.81
CA LEU A 122 0.20 7.52 5.61
C LEU A 122 -0.79 8.21 6.54
N VAL A 123 -1.94 7.57 6.80
CA VAL A 123 -2.96 8.06 7.74
C VAL A 123 -3.55 6.87 8.50
N GLU A 124 -3.57 6.98 9.82
CA GLU A 124 -4.27 6.07 10.72
C GLU A 124 -5.58 6.73 11.17
N LYS A 125 -6.71 6.03 11.09
CA LYS A 125 -7.94 6.44 11.78
C LYS A 125 -8.00 5.68 13.11
N GLU A 126 -8.15 6.40 14.22
CA GLU A 126 -8.22 5.89 15.59
C GLU A 126 -9.35 4.86 15.75
N ASN A 127 -9.01 3.58 15.52
CA ASN A 127 -9.68 2.35 15.96
C ASN A 127 -8.93 1.10 15.45
N THR A 128 -7.62 1.21 15.23
CA THR A 128 -6.84 0.28 14.39
C THR A 128 -5.52 -0.21 15.02
N GLN A 129 -5.39 -0.20 16.35
CA GLN A 129 -4.25 -0.88 17.00
C GLN A 129 -4.16 -2.37 16.58
N ASP A 130 -5.30 -3.03 16.39
CA ASP A 130 -5.35 -4.40 15.84
C ASP A 130 -4.87 -4.49 14.38
N SER A 131 -5.12 -3.47 13.55
CA SER A 131 -4.77 -3.52 12.12
C SER A 131 -3.27 -3.41 11.87
N LEU A 132 -2.53 -2.62 12.66
CA LEU A 132 -1.07 -2.55 12.60
C LEU A 132 -0.40 -3.82 13.12
N HIS A 133 -0.93 -4.42 14.19
CA HIS A 133 -0.43 -5.69 14.72
C HIS A 133 -0.65 -6.84 13.72
N LEU A 134 -1.84 -6.94 13.13
CA LEU A 134 -2.13 -7.96 12.10
C LEU A 134 -1.31 -7.72 10.83
N ALA A 135 -1.17 -6.47 10.37
CA ALA A 135 -0.31 -6.15 9.22
C ALA A 135 1.13 -6.61 9.47
N THR A 136 1.75 -6.20 10.58
CA THR A 136 3.14 -6.60 10.88
C THR A 136 3.33 -8.09 11.18
N GLN A 137 2.33 -8.77 11.75
CA GLN A 137 2.37 -10.19 12.07
C GLN A 137 2.16 -11.09 10.85
N TYR A 138 1.30 -10.71 9.90
CA TYR A 138 1.05 -11.48 8.67
C TYR A 138 1.97 -11.09 7.51
N TRP A 139 2.57 -9.88 7.54
CA TRP A 139 3.51 -9.46 6.50
C TRP A 139 4.90 -10.08 6.67
N ARG A 140 5.29 -10.61 7.83
CA ARG A 140 6.62 -11.21 8.00
C ARG A 140 6.75 -12.68 7.54
N PRO A 141 5.76 -13.58 7.72
CA PRO A 141 5.93 -14.99 7.38
C PRO A 141 5.79 -15.32 5.89
N PHE A 142 4.97 -14.56 5.14
CA PHE A 142 4.67 -14.88 3.73
C PHE A 142 5.87 -14.72 2.78
N PHE A 143 6.93 -14.02 3.18
CA PHE A 143 8.11 -13.78 2.34
C PHE A 143 9.14 -14.91 2.33
N LEU A 144 9.04 -15.92 3.21
CA LEU A 144 10.11 -16.92 3.35
C LEU A 144 9.71 -18.37 3.00
N THR A 145 8.42 -18.71 2.95
CA THR A 145 8.02 -20.13 2.85
C THR A 145 7.53 -20.57 1.47
N ASP A 146 6.81 -19.72 0.71
CA ASP A 146 6.05 -20.22 -0.47
C ASP A 146 6.57 -19.78 -1.85
N PHE A 147 7.72 -19.12 -1.92
CA PHE A 147 8.35 -18.86 -3.21
C PHE A 147 9.22 -20.05 -3.65
N SER A 148 9.10 -20.42 -4.94
CA SER A 148 10.01 -21.35 -5.62
C SER A 148 11.48 -20.96 -5.34
N PRO A 149 12.42 -21.92 -5.22
CA PRO A 149 13.84 -21.65 -4.97
C PRO A 149 14.45 -20.58 -5.90
N SER A 150 13.95 -20.48 -7.13
CA SER A 150 14.40 -19.47 -8.11
C SER A 150 13.99 -18.04 -7.77
N VAL A 151 12.82 -17.85 -7.17
CA VAL A 151 12.32 -16.52 -6.75
C VAL A 151 12.98 -16.06 -5.45
N ARG A 152 13.30 -17.01 -4.53
CA ARG A 152 14.08 -16.71 -3.31
C ARG A 152 15.46 -16.12 -3.62
N LYS A 153 16.10 -16.60 -4.69
CA LYS A 153 17.44 -16.14 -5.08
C LYS A 153 17.45 -14.66 -5.46
N HIS A 154 16.43 -14.20 -6.21
CA HIS A 154 16.27 -12.80 -6.59
C HIS A 154 15.92 -11.88 -5.41
N LEU A 155 15.04 -12.31 -4.50
CA LEU A 155 14.66 -11.51 -3.33
C LEU A 155 15.78 -11.42 -2.27
N SER A 156 16.57 -12.48 -2.10
CA SER A 156 17.69 -12.49 -1.13
C SER A 156 18.85 -11.56 -1.49
N LEU A 157 19.05 -11.30 -2.80
CA LEU A 157 20.10 -10.43 -3.28
C LEU A 157 19.76 -8.95 -3.07
N SER A 158 18.48 -8.57 -3.19
CA SER A 158 18.00 -7.20 -2.95
C SER A 158 18.02 -6.81 -1.46
N LEU A 159 17.71 -7.75 -0.56
CA LEU A 159 17.72 -7.50 0.89
C LEU A 159 19.14 -7.31 1.47
N LYS A 160 20.15 -7.98 0.90
CA LYS A 160 21.55 -7.84 1.36
C LYS A 160 22.17 -6.49 0.99
N SER A 161 21.76 -5.88 -0.12
CA SER A 161 22.23 -4.54 -0.53
C SER A 161 21.66 -3.44 0.37
N SER A 162 20.40 -3.56 0.81
CA SER A 162 19.75 -2.59 1.69
C SER A 162 20.31 -2.64 3.13
N LEU A 163 20.62 -3.83 3.64
CA LEU A 163 21.22 -4.02 4.97
C LEU A 163 22.68 -3.52 5.07
N PHE A 164 23.41 -3.44 3.96
CA PHE A 164 24.80 -2.96 3.98
C PHE A 164 24.93 -1.42 3.96
N MET A 165 23.86 -0.67 3.64
CA MET A 165 23.90 0.81 3.64
C MET A 165 23.51 1.46 4.97
N GLN A 166 22.96 0.73 5.95
CA GLN A 166 22.52 1.30 7.23
C GLN A 166 23.52 1.13 8.40
N SER A 167 24.70 0.54 8.19
CA SER A 167 25.72 0.38 9.26
C SER A 167 26.89 1.36 9.19
N GLY A 168 26.67 2.59 8.69
CA GLY A 168 27.65 3.69 8.76
C GLY A 168 27.46 4.57 10.00
N LYS A 169 27.56 4.00 11.20
CA LYS A 169 27.46 4.76 12.46
C LYS A 169 28.64 5.70 12.65
N SER A 170 28.30 6.92 13.03
CA SER A 170 29.14 8.03 13.51
C SER A 170 30.27 7.59 14.44
N ARG A 171 31.49 8.04 14.17
CA ARG A 171 32.56 8.13 15.17
C ARG A 171 32.79 9.59 15.52
N SER A 172 32.43 9.93 16.75
CA SER A 172 32.78 11.15 17.46
C SER A 172 34.31 11.25 17.65
N SER A 173 34.90 12.37 17.25
CA SER A 173 36.31 12.69 17.47
C SER A 173 36.59 13.05 18.94
N PRO A 174 37.71 12.60 19.54
CA PRO A 174 38.11 13.03 20.87
C PRO A 174 38.88 14.36 20.85
N VAL A 175 38.57 15.21 21.83
CA VAL A 175 39.22 16.48 22.14
C VAL A 175 40.68 16.23 22.55
N VAL A 176 41.64 16.81 21.82
CA VAL A 176 43.05 16.87 22.22
C VAL A 176 43.31 18.20 22.92
N ARG A 177 43.56 18.15 24.23
CA ARG A 177 44.21 19.25 24.96
C ARG A 177 45.71 19.20 24.67
N LYS A 178 46.30 20.31 24.21
CA LYS A 178 47.75 20.54 24.30
C LYS A 178 48.00 21.68 25.26
N ALA A 179 48.83 21.39 26.26
CA ALA A 179 49.46 22.35 27.14
C ALA A 179 50.57 23.10 26.40
N ARG A 180 50.69 24.40 26.68
CA ARG A 180 51.94 25.11 26.92
C ARG A 180 51.63 26.39 27.69
#